data_AF-A0AA35S5Q9-F1
#
_entry.id   AF-A0AA35S5Q9-F1
#
_cell.length_a   1.000
_cell.length_b   1.000
_cell.length_c   1.000
_cell.angle_alpha   90.00
_cell.angle_beta   90.00
_cell.angle_gamma   90.00
#
_symmetry.space_group_name_H-M   'P 1'
#
loop_
_entity.id
_entity.type
_entity.pdbx_description
1 polymer ?
#
loop_
_entity_poly.entity_id
_entity_poly.type
_entity_poly.pdbx_seq_one_letter_code
_entity_poly.pdbx_strand_id
1 'polypeptide(L)'
;PLPPLDTKLHSSFATIATVHRTLLPQLLVLLFISLQSNREFFAYLPEYADEMVGPYAIRWRNFKGHYYTAGGSCSTSYHDEACRSNATVTKHFPPLLYNLHTDPQELYPLDPENYRDVIDTISDLKDAFLLDLDWSEFQLLMGKDRSIQPCGNQDCYPFPYCCRTNLLSPRQQQYQSSFSWL
;
A
#
# COMPACT_ATOMS: atom_id res chain seq x y z
N PRO A 1 68.36 36.44 -12.35
CA PRO A 1 67.02 36.76 -12.89
C PRO A 1 66.02 35.65 -12.55
N LEU A 2 65.16 35.90 -11.56
CA LEU A 2 63.96 35.11 -11.31
C LEU A 2 62.77 35.83 -11.96
N PRO A 3 61.93 35.12 -12.74
CA PRO A 3 60.55 35.50 -13.01
C PRO A 3 59.55 34.57 -12.27
N PRO A 4 58.26 34.93 -12.20
CA PRO A 4 57.51 34.96 -10.94
C PRO A 4 56.69 33.70 -10.64
N LEU A 5 56.37 33.56 -9.35
CA LEU A 5 55.21 32.81 -8.86
C LEU A 5 53.94 33.54 -9.35
N ASP A 6 53.07 32.87 -10.11
CA ASP A 6 51.65 33.13 -9.97
C ASP A 6 50.80 31.88 -10.19
N THR A 7 49.84 31.81 -9.29
CA THR A 7 48.80 30.85 -9.03
C THR A 7 47.80 30.71 -10.19
N LYS A 8 47.37 29.47 -10.46
CA LYS A 8 45.98 29.19 -10.85
C LYS A 8 45.64 27.73 -10.57
N LEU A 9 45.07 27.55 -9.40
CA LEU A 9 44.35 26.37 -8.95
C LEU A 9 43.08 26.25 -9.82
N HIS A 10 43.11 25.47 -10.90
CA HIS A 10 41.90 24.95 -11.52
C HIS A 10 41.94 23.44 -11.38
N SER A 11 41.47 23.01 -10.21
CA SER A 11 41.16 21.62 -9.94
C SER A 11 39.90 21.24 -10.71
N SER A 12 40.10 20.62 -11.87
CA SER A 12 39.07 19.88 -12.59
C SER A 12 38.76 18.60 -11.82
N PHE A 13 37.89 18.68 -10.81
CA PHE A 13 37.21 17.49 -10.32
C PHE A 13 36.03 17.21 -11.23
N ALA A 14 36.30 16.43 -12.27
CA ALA A 14 35.29 15.57 -12.87
C ALA A 14 34.90 14.53 -11.82
N THR A 15 33.98 14.89 -10.92
CA THR A 15 33.33 13.90 -10.06
C THR A 15 32.29 13.19 -10.90
N ILE A 16 32.69 12.01 -11.35
CA ILE A 16 31.80 10.93 -11.76
C ILE A 16 30.79 10.76 -10.62
N ALA A 17 29.59 11.32 -10.78
CA ALA A 17 28.45 10.98 -9.95
C ALA A 17 27.97 9.60 -10.38
N THR A 18 28.74 8.58 -9.99
CA THR A 18 28.32 7.19 -10.01
C THR A 18 26.97 7.15 -9.31
N VAL A 19 25.94 6.77 -10.04
CA VAL A 19 24.57 6.54 -9.55
C VAL A 19 24.63 5.34 -8.61
N HIS A 20 25.12 5.57 -7.40
CA HIS A 20 24.86 4.69 -6.28
C HIS A 20 23.44 5.05 -5.85
N ARG A 21 22.50 4.22 -6.29
CA ARG A 21 21.10 4.18 -5.84
C ARG A 21 21.12 3.86 -4.35
N THR A 22 21.47 4.85 -3.53
CA THR A 22 21.46 4.74 -2.07
C THR A 22 20.00 4.64 -1.67
N LEU A 23 19.60 3.40 -1.36
CA LEU A 23 18.38 3.03 -0.66
C LEU A 23 18.40 3.62 0.75
N LEU A 24 18.39 4.94 0.88
CA LEU A 24 17.77 5.54 2.05
C LEU A 24 16.28 5.20 1.94
N PRO A 25 15.64 4.67 3.00
CA PRO A 25 14.22 4.41 2.96
C PRO A 25 13.52 5.73 2.60
N GLN A 26 12.76 5.75 1.51
CA GLN A 26 12.13 6.98 1.00
C GLN A 26 11.29 7.68 2.09
N LEU A 27 10.71 6.87 2.99
CA LEU A 27 9.96 7.32 4.15
C LEU A 27 10.84 7.99 5.23
N LEU A 28 12.09 7.57 5.39
CA LEU A 28 13.04 8.15 6.34
C LEU A 28 13.36 9.60 5.97
N VAL A 29 13.59 9.86 4.67
CA VAL A 29 13.89 11.21 4.16
C VAL A 29 12.67 12.13 4.32
N LEU A 30 11.47 11.65 4.03
CA LEU A 30 10.23 12.40 4.27
C LEU A 30 10.06 12.76 5.74
N LEU A 31 10.22 11.79 6.66
CA LEU A 31 9.95 11.97 8.09
C LEU A 31 10.98 12.85 8.81
N PHE A 32 12.26 12.77 8.44
CA PHE A 32 13.33 13.40 9.20
C PHE A 32 14.02 14.56 8.48
N ILE A 33 13.81 14.73 7.17
CA ILE A 33 14.45 15.77 6.35
C ILE A 33 13.40 16.72 5.72
N SER A 34 12.10 16.44 5.90
CA SER A 34 10.98 17.28 5.40
C SER A 34 11.03 17.54 3.89
N LEU A 35 11.53 16.57 3.13
CA LEU A 35 11.51 16.58 1.67
C LEU A 35 10.27 15.88 1.14
N GLN A 36 9.88 16.19 -0.09
CA GLN A 36 8.73 15.57 -0.75
C GLN A 36 8.93 14.06 -0.95
N SER A 37 7.85 13.29 -0.88
CA SER A 37 7.90 11.85 -1.17
C SER A 37 8.24 11.61 -2.63
N ASN A 38 9.17 10.69 -2.90
CA ASN A 38 9.49 10.21 -4.24
C ASN A 38 8.45 9.18 -4.78
N ARG A 39 7.44 8.83 -3.97
CA ARG A 39 6.39 7.90 -4.41
C ARG A 39 5.43 8.60 -5.35
N GLU A 40 5.46 8.21 -6.61
CA GLU A 40 4.61 8.80 -7.66
C GLU A 40 3.37 7.97 -7.97
N PHE A 41 3.34 6.67 -7.64
CA PHE A 41 2.21 5.80 -7.95
C PHE A 41 1.83 4.82 -6.82
N PHE A 42 0.59 4.34 -6.89
CA PHE A 42 0.04 3.28 -6.06
C PHE A 42 -0.80 2.33 -6.92
N ALA A 43 -0.64 1.03 -6.73
CA ALA A 43 -1.52 0.01 -7.29
C ALA A 43 -2.49 -0.48 -6.21
N TYR A 44 -3.77 -0.63 -6.57
CA TYR A 44 -4.82 -1.11 -5.68
C TYR A 44 -5.28 -2.49 -6.16
N LEU A 45 -4.87 -3.53 -5.43
CA LEU A 45 -5.31 -4.91 -5.66
C LEU A 45 -6.68 -5.13 -4.97
N PRO A 46 -7.56 -5.96 -5.55
CA PRO A 46 -8.82 -6.33 -4.92
C PRO A 46 -8.60 -7.28 -3.73
N GLU A 47 -9.66 -7.54 -2.95
CA GLU A 47 -9.62 -8.49 -1.82
C GLU A 47 -9.12 -9.88 -2.25
N TYR A 48 -9.61 -10.36 -3.39
CA TYR A 48 -9.15 -11.60 -4.04
C TYR A 48 -8.40 -11.23 -5.31
N ALA A 49 -7.10 -11.03 -5.16
CA ALA A 49 -6.22 -10.68 -6.27
C ALA A 49 -6.02 -11.88 -7.20
N ASP A 50 -6.16 -11.63 -8.50
CA ASP A 50 -6.04 -12.60 -9.59
C ASP A 50 -5.01 -12.07 -10.57
N GLU A 51 -4.01 -12.88 -10.92
CA GLU A 51 -2.94 -12.56 -11.86
C GLU A 51 -3.49 -12.14 -13.24
N MET A 52 -4.57 -12.76 -13.69
CA MET A 52 -5.19 -12.46 -14.99
C MET A 52 -5.90 -11.11 -15.01
N VAL A 53 -6.31 -10.60 -13.85
CA VAL A 53 -7.06 -9.35 -13.71
C VAL A 53 -6.13 -8.20 -13.35
N GLY A 54 -5.20 -8.45 -12.43
CA GLY A 54 -4.27 -7.47 -11.90
C GLY A 54 -4.92 -6.44 -10.96
N PRO A 55 -4.32 -5.25 -10.81
CA PRO A 55 -4.88 -4.20 -9.97
C PRO A 55 -6.19 -3.64 -10.53
N TYR A 56 -7.13 -3.37 -9.64
CA TYR A 56 -8.42 -2.75 -9.96
C TYR A 56 -8.26 -1.27 -10.29
N ALA A 57 -7.31 -0.59 -9.63
CA ALA A 57 -7.02 0.80 -9.89
C ALA A 57 -5.52 1.09 -9.79
N ILE A 58 -5.08 2.10 -10.53
CA ILE A 58 -3.75 2.70 -10.40
C ILE A 58 -3.94 4.19 -10.09
N ARG A 59 -3.24 4.69 -9.08
CA ARG A 59 -3.11 6.12 -8.83
C ARG A 59 -1.73 6.57 -9.28
N TRP A 60 -1.68 7.56 -10.15
CA TRP A 60 -0.47 8.30 -10.49
C TRP A 60 -0.63 9.76 -10.06
N ARG A 61 0.19 10.18 -9.10
CA ARG A 61 0.12 11.51 -8.47
C ARG A 61 -1.30 11.81 -7.95
N ASN A 62 -2.00 12.74 -8.61
CA ASN A 62 -3.35 13.15 -8.24
C ASN A 62 -4.42 12.41 -9.02
N PHE A 63 -4.07 11.65 -10.05
CA PHE A 63 -5.03 10.95 -10.88
C PHE A 63 -5.17 9.50 -10.46
N LYS A 64 -6.39 8.99 -10.45
CA LYS A 64 -6.67 7.57 -10.18
C LYS A 64 -7.56 7.02 -11.28
N GLY A 65 -7.05 6.00 -11.97
CA GLY A 65 -7.77 5.25 -13.00
C GLY A 65 -8.27 3.93 -12.44
N HIS A 66 -9.57 3.67 -12.55
CA HIS A 66 -10.20 2.39 -12.20
C HIS A 66 -10.45 1.56 -13.46
N TYR A 67 -9.76 0.42 -13.56
CA TYR A 67 -9.99 -0.59 -14.61
C TYR A 67 -11.15 -1.52 -14.24
N TYR A 68 -11.34 -1.73 -12.94
CA TYR A 68 -12.42 -2.53 -12.39
C TYR A 68 -13.01 -1.84 -11.15
N THR A 69 -14.32 -1.92 -10.99
CA THR A 69 -15.03 -1.49 -9.78
C THR A 69 -15.86 -2.64 -9.23
N ALA A 70 -15.94 -2.78 -7.92
CA ALA A 70 -16.75 -3.78 -7.26
C ALA A 70 -17.32 -3.22 -5.94
N GLY A 71 -18.39 -3.82 -5.47
CA GLY A 71 -18.95 -3.55 -4.15
C GLY A 71 -18.00 -3.85 -2.99
N GLY A 72 -18.32 -3.32 -1.82
CA GLY A 72 -17.62 -3.61 -0.58
C GLY A 72 -18.50 -4.39 0.41
N SER A 73 -18.08 -4.46 1.67
CA SER A 73 -18.82 -5.17 2.73
C SER A 73 -20.01 -4.40 3.30
N CYS A 74 -20.50 -3.35 2.60
CA CYS A 74 -21.64 -2.57 3.05
C CYS A 74 -22.97 -3.34 2.89
N SER A 75 -23.98 -2.93 3.65
CA SER A 75 -25.34 -3.47 3.51
C SER A 75 -25.83 -3.36 2.06
N THR A 76 -26.66 -4.30 1.61
CA THR A 76 -27.34 -4.22 0.31
C THR A 76 -28.29 -3.02 0.21
N SER A 77 -28.65 -2.40 1.33
CA SER A 77 -29.47 -1.19 1.41
C SER A 77 -28.66 0.10 1.61
N TYR A 78 -27.34 0.06 1.43
CA TYR A 78 -26.48 1.23 1.62
C TYR A 78 -26.83 2.35 0.62
N HIS A 79 -26.66 3.61 1.01
CA HIS A 79 -27.08 4.75 0.17
C HIS A 79 -26.30 4.81 -1.13
N ASP A 80 -24.98 4.66 -1.08
CA ASP A 80 -24.16 4.54 -2.27
C ASP A 80 -24.25 3.12 -2.85
N GLU A 81 -24.79 3.02 -4.06
CA GLU A 81 -25.03 1.74 -4.72
C GLU A 81 -23.72 1.04 -5.08
N ALA A 82 -22.68 1.80 -5.43
CA ALA A 82 -21.38 1.26 -5.81
C ALA A 82 -20.66 0.60 -4.62
N CYS A 83 -20.98 1.01 -3.38
CA CYS A 83 -20.40 0.44 -2.16
C CYS A 83 -21.10 -0.84 -1.67
N ARG A 84 -22.34 -1.11 -2.12
CA ARG A 84 -23.16 -2.22 -1.59
C ARG A 84 -22.51 -3.59 -1.82
N SER A 85 -22.74 -4.54 -0.92
CA SER A 85 -22.25 -5.93 -1.06
C SER A 85 -22.83 -6.72 -2.23
N ASN A 86 -23.92 -6.25 -2.85
CA ASN A 86 -24.47 -6.84 -4.06
C ASN A 86 -24.03 -6.14 -5.36
N ALA A 87 -23.18 -5.11 -5.29
CA ALA A 87 -22.63 -4.48 -6.48
C ALA A 87 -21.58 -5.39 -7.12
N THR A 88 -21.86 -5.84 -8.34
CA THR A 88 -21.02 -6.79 -9.08
C THR A 88 -19.78 -6.12 -9.66
N VAL A 89 -18.73 -6.93 -9.89
CA VAL A 89 -17.53 -6.48 -10.58
C VAL A 89 -17.88 -5.95 -11.98
N THR A 90 -17.45 -4.73 -12.28
CA THR A 90 -17.63 -4.07 -13.59
C THR A 90 -16.27 -3.69 -14.15
N LYS A 91 -16.02 -4.02 -15.41
CA LYS A 91 -14.80 -3.66 -16.14
C LYS A 91 -15.01 -2.35 -16.92
N HIS A 92 -13.99 -1.49 -16.92
CA HIS A 92 -14.01 -0.20 -17.61
C HIS A 92 -12.92 -0.12 -18.68
N PHE A 93 -13.30 0.31 -19.88
CA PHE A 93 -12.38 0.59 -20.99
C PHE A 93 -12.91 1.75 -21.84
N PRO A 94 -12.27 2.94 -21.83
CA PRO A 94 -11.11 3.34 -21.00
C PRO A 94 -11.40 3.29 -19.49
N PRO A 95 -10.37 3.30 -18.61
CA PRO A 95 -10.59 3.29 -17.16
C PRO A 95 -11.34 4.55 -16.70
N LEU A 96 -12.14 4.44 -15.64
CA LEU A 96 -12.76 5.61 -15.01
C LEU A 96 -11.65 6.44 -14.34
N LEU A 97 -11.49 7.68 -14.78
CA LEU A 97 -10.41 8.55 -14.32
C LEU A 97 -10.94 9.62 -13.37
N TYR A 98 -10.28 9.81 -12.23
CA TYR A 98 -10.61 10.87 -11.26
C TYR A 98 -9.37 11.67 -10.89
N ASN A 99 -9.54 12.96 -10.61
CA ASN A 99 -8.49 13.79 -10.02
C ASN A 99 -8.75 13.95 -8.51
N LEU A 100 -8.04 13.19 -7.69
CA LEU A 100 -8.16 13.14 -6.24
C LEU A 100 -7.75 14.44 -5.53
N HIS A 101 -7.07 15.37 -6.21
CA HIS A 101 -6.78 16.68 -5.62
C HIS A 101 -8.06 17.54 -5.56
N THR A 102 -8.90 17.46 -6.58
CA THR A 102 -10.15 18.24 -6.69
C THR A 102 -11.40 17.45 -6.34
N ASP A 103 -11.36 16.13 -6.53
CA ASP A 103 -12.44 15.18 -6.27
C ASP A 103 -11.91 13.97 -5.48
N PRO A 104 -11.65 14.13 -4.17
CA PRO A 104 -11.17 13.04 -3.34
C PRO A 104 -12.23 11.95 -3.08
N GLN A 105 -13.50 12.22 -3.38
CA GLN A 105 -14.62 11.30 -3.17
C GLN A 105 -14.97 10.49 -4.43
N GLU A 106 -14.29 10.74 -5.55
CA GLU A 106 -14.45 9.99 -6.80
C GLU A 106 -15.89 10.03 -7.33
N LEU A 107 -16.54 11.19 -7.22
CA LEU A 107 -17.93 11.40 -7.64
C LEU A 107 -18.06 11.78 -9.11
N TYR A 108 -17.04 12.42 -9.70
CA TYR A 108 -17.11 13.02 -11.03
C TYR A 108 -16.00 12.47 -11.94
N PRO A 109 -16.27 11.41 -12.71
CA PRO A 109 -15.27 10.87 -13.63
C PRO A 109 -14.94 11.90 -14.72
N LEU A 110 -13.65 12.02 -15.02
CA LEU A 110 -13.13 12.88 -16.08
C LEU A 110 -13.39 12.26 -17.45
N ASP A 111 -13.59 13.11 -18.45
CA ASP A 111 -13.76 12.69 -19.84
C ASP A 111 -12.43 12.14 -20.39
N PRO A 112 -12.35 10.84 -20.74
CA PRO A 112 -11.10 10.20 -21.17
C PRO A 112 -10.48 10.85 -22.42
N GLU A 113 -11.29 11.48 -23.28
CA GLU A 113 -10.78 12.13 -24.50
C GLU A 113 -9.86 13.32 -24.21
N ASN A 114 -10.11 14.02 -23.10
CA ASN A 114 -9.33 15.21 -22.69
C ASN A 114 -8.07 14.85 -21.88
N TYR A 115 -7.92 13.58 -21.47
CA TYR A 115 -6.87 13.11 -20.56
C TYR A 115 -6.18 11.85 -21.07
N ARG A 116 -6.08 11.69 -22.40
CA ARG A 116 -5.48 10.51 -23.05
C ARG A 116 -4.04 10.26 -22.57
N ASP A 117 -3.23 11.31 -22.45
CA ASP A 117 -1.84 11.25 -21.95
C ASP A 117 -1.75 10.71 -20.51
N VAL A 118 -2.68 11.12 -19.64
CA VAL A 118 -2.77 10.62 -18.26
C VAL A 118 -3.19 9.16 -18.25
N ILE A 119 -4.16 8.77 -19.07
CA ILE A 119 -4.64 7.38 -19.18
C ILE A 119 -3.54 6.45 -19.70
N ASP A 120 -2.80 6.89 -20.71
CA ASP A 120 -1.66 6.14 -21.27
C ASP A 120 -0.58 5.97 -20.19
N THR A 121 -0.22 7.05 -19.48
CA THR A 121 0.75 6.98 -18.37
C THR A 121 0.31 6.00 -17.27
N ILE A 122 -0.97 6.04 -16.87
CA ILE A 122 -1.51 5.13 -15.85
C ILE A 122 -1.51 3.68 -16.34
N SER A 123 -1.74 3.45 -17.63
CA SER A 123 -1.73 2.12 -18.24
C SER A 123 -0.31 1.56 -18.36
N ASP A 124 0.66 2.37 -18.77
CA ASP A 124 2.07 1.99 -18.78
C ASP A 124 2.56 1.64 -17.37
N LEU A 125 2.14 2.40 -16.35
CA LEU A 125 2.44 2.10 -14.95
C LEU A 125 1.79 0.81 -14.46
N LYS A 126 0.56 0.52 -14.89
CA LYS A 126 -0.11 -0.75 -14.61
C LYS A 126 0.68 -1.91 -15.18
N ASP A 127 1.07 -1.82 -16.44
CA ASP A 127 1.77 -2.89 -17.14
C ASP A 127 3.17 -3.09 -16.56
N ALA A 128 3.90 -2.01 -16.27
CA ALA A 128 5.18 -2.07 -15.58
C ALA A 128 5.07 -2.69 -14.18
N PHE A 129 4.02 -2.36 -13.41
CA PHE A 129 3.76 -2.96 -12.11
C PHE A 129 3.49 -4.47 -12.22
N LEU A 130 2.67 -4.87 -13.21
CA LEU A 130 2.36 -6.29 -13.42
C LEU A 130 3.56 -7.10 -13.90
N LEU A 131 4.46 -6.50 -14.68
CA LEU A 131 5.70 -7.15 -15.13
C LEU A 131 6.70 -7.40 -13.99
N ASP A 132 6.69 -6.55 -12.95
CA ASP A 132 7.57 -6.66 -11.78
C ASP A 132 6.95 -7.50 -10.64
N LEU A 133 5.63 -7.67 -10.64
CA LEU A 133 4.91 -8.36 -9.58
C LEU A 133 5.09 -9.88 -9.67
N ASP A 134 5.70 -10.46 -8.64
CA ASP A 134 5.81 -11.91 -8.44
C ASP A 134 4.64 -12.42 -7.57
N TRP A 135 3.80 -13.29 -8.15
CA TRP A 135 2.60 -13.80 -7.48
C TRP A 135 2.95 -15.01 -6.61
N SER A 136 2.73 -14.87 -5.29
CA SER A 136 2.90 -15.97 -4.35
C SER A 136 1.68 -16.91 -4.31
N GLU A 137 1.90 -18.16 -3.89
CA GLU A 137 0.82 -19.09 -3.61
C GLU A 137 -0.21 -18.54 -2.59
N PHE A 138 -1.48 -18.69 -2.91
CA PHE A 138 -2.56 -18.19 -2.07
C PHE A 138 -2.75 -19.03 -0.81
N GLN A 139 -2.17 -18.55 0.29
CA GLN A 139 -2.11 -19.29 1.57
C GLN A 139 -3.49 -19.59 2.18
N LEU A 140 -4.54 -18.83 1.83
CA LEU A 140 -5.90 -19.10 2.34
C LEU A 140 -6.55 -20.36 1.74
N LEU A 141 -6.02 -20.89 0.63
CA LEU A 141 -6.46 -22.18 0.06
C LEU A 141 -5.82 -23.40 0.72
N MET A 142 -4.86 -23.22 1.63
CA MET A 142 -4.18 -24.32 2.33
C MET A 142 -5.09 -25.07 3.32
N GLY A 143 -6.34 -24.65 3.45
CA GLY A 143 -7.35 -25.27 4.30
C GLY A 143 -7.40 -24.67 5.70
N LYS A 144 -8.24 -25.27 6.55
CA LYS A 144 -8.41 -24.84 7.96
C LYS A 144 -8.13 -26.02 8.86
N ASP A 145 -7.16 -25.86 9.75
CA ASP A 145 -6.93 -26.79 10.85
C ASP A 145 -7.39 -26.14 12.16
N ARG A 146 -8.17 -26.87 12.96
CA ARG A 146 -8.57 -26.40 14.29
C ARG A 146 -7.44 -26.58 15.30
N SER A 147 -6.55 -27.53 15.10
CA SER A 147 -5.45 -27.84 16.02
C SER A 147 -4.43 -26.70 16.16
N ILE A 148 -4.31 -25.86 15.13
CA ILE A 148 -3.39 -24.71 15.12
C ILE A 148 -3.95 -23.45 15.80
N GLN A 149 -5.19 -23.48 16.32
CA GLN A 149 -5.68 -22.30 17.05
C GLN A 149 -4.85 -22.10 18.32
N PRO A 150 -4.41 -20.87 18.61
CA PRO A 150 -3.57 -20.61 19.76
C PRO A 150 -4.31 -20.94 21.06
N CYS A 151 -3.65 -21.70 21.93
CA CYS A 151 -4.18 -22.08 23.24
C CYS A 151 -3.13 -21.79 24.32
N GLY A 152 -3.53 -21.12 25.40
CA GLY A 152 -2.63 -20.82 26.53
C GLY A 152 -2.27 -22.03 27.39
N ASN A 153 -2.86 -23.20 27.11
CA ASN A 153 -2.60 -24.47 27.78
C ASN A 153 -2.24 -25.51 26.71
N GLN A 154 -1.04 -26.11 26.79
CA GLN A 154 -0.48 -26.95 25.71
C GLN A 154 -1.24 -28.28 25.51
N ASP A 155 -1.90 -28.82 26.53
CA ASP A 155 -2.62 -30.11 26.48
C ASP A 155 -4.10 -29.95 26.83
N CYS A 156 -4.68 -28.87 26.31
CA CYS A 156 -6.00 -28.43 26.70
C CYS A 156 -7.10 -29.41 26.25
N TYR A 157 -7.92 -29.88 27.19
CA TYR A 157 -9.13 -30.64 26.88
C TYR A 157 -10.32 -30.23 27.79
N PRO A 158 -11.54 -30.04 27.26
CA PRO A 158 -11.92 -30.14 25.85
C PRO A 158 -11.59 -28.88 25.04
N PHE A 159 -10.80 -29.04 23.98
CA PHE A 159 -10.46 -27.97 23.03
C PHE A 159 -11.66 -27.58 22.15
N PRO A 160 -11.90 -26.29 21.86
CA PRO A 160 -11.14 -25.10 22.28
C PRO A 160 -11.67 -24.47 23.59
N TYR A 161 -12.70 -25.03 24.22
CA TYR A 161 -13.39 -24.41 25.35
C TYR A 161 -12.51 -24.21 26.60
N CYS A 162 -11.53 -25.09 26.77
CA CYS A 162 -10.57 -25.05 27.87
C CYS A 162 -9.44 -24.01 27.63
N CYS A 163 -9.32 -23.44 26.42
CA CYS A 163 -8.29 -22.46 26.06
C CYS A 163 -8.61 -21.08 26.62
N ARG A 164 -8.78 -21.01 27.94
CA ARG A 164 -9.04 -19.79 28.70
C ARG A 164 -7.79 -19.46 29.48
N THR A 165 -7.28 -18.25 29.31
CA THR A 165 -6.24 -17.74 30.20
C THR A 165 -6.95 -17.13 31.42
N ASN A 166 -6.87 -17.80 32.57
CA ASN A 166 -7.08 -17.11 33.84
C ASN A 166 -5.86 -16.20 34.04
N LEU A 167 -5.92 -14.98 33.51
CA LEU A 167 -4.94 -13.94 33.82
C LEU A 167 -5.06 -13.55 35.29
N LEU A 168 -4.48 -14.36 36.17
CA LEU A 168 -3.68 -13.89 37.30
C LEU A 168 -2.58 -14.93 37.54
N SER A 169 -1.48 -14.82 36.80
CA SER A 169 -0.23 -15.36 37.33
C SER A 169 0.15 -14.53 38.59
N PRO A 170 0.75 -15.12 39.63
CA PRO A 170 1.17 -14.37 40.82
C PRO A 170 2.09 -13.16 40.50
N ARG A 171 2.82 -13.19 39.37
CA ARG A 171 3.65 -12.06 38.90
C ARG A 171 2.84 -10.88 38.39
N GLN A 172 1.64 -11.08 37.85
CA GLN A 172 0.80 -9.98 37.34
C GLN A 172 -0.01 -9.29 38.44
N GLN A 173 -0.28 -9.95 39.57
CA GLN A 173 -0.92 -9.31 40.74
C GLN A 173 -0.04 -8.21 41.35
N GLN A 174 1.28 -8.34 41.28
CA GLN A 174 2.24 -7.40 41.88
C GLN A 174 2.35 -6.05 41.12
N TYR A 175 1.90 -6.00 39.86
CA TYR A 175 1.91 -4.77 39.04
C TYR A 175 0.58 -4.01 39.05
N GLN A 176 -0.51 -4.61 39.53
CA GLN A 176 -1.81 -3.94 39.64
C GLN A 176 -2.01 -3.21 40.98
N SER A 177 -1.18 -3.49 42.00
CA SER A 177 -1.26 -2.81 43.30
C SER A 177 -0.54 -1.45 43.36
N SER A 178 0.08 -0.99 42.26
CA SER A 178 0.85 0.26 42.22
C SER A 178 0.19 1.40 41.44
N PHE A 179 -1.02 1.20 40.89
CA PHE A 179 -1.80 2.25 40.21
C PHE A 179 -3.22 2.38 40.80
N SER A 180 -3.31 2.58 42.12
CA SER A 180 -4.53 3.07 42.77
C SER A 180 -4.28 4.42 43.46
N TRP A 181 -3.89 5.42 42.69
CA TRP A 181 -4.10 6.83 43.04
C TRP A 181 -4.38 7.60 41.76
N LEU A 182 -5.67 7.72 41.44
CA LEU A 182 -6.38 8.91 40.94
C LEU A 182 -7.85 8.52 40.71
#